data_AF-A0A7W8BY40-F1
#
_entry.id   AF-A0A7W8BY40-F1
#
_cell.length_a   1.000
_cell.length_b   1.000
_cell.length_c   1.000
_cell.angle_alpha   90.00
_cell.angle_beta   90.00
_cell.angle_gamma   90.00
#
_symmetry.space_group_name_H-M   'P 1'
#
loop_
_entity.id
_entity.type
_entity.pdbx_description
1 polymer ?
#
loop_
_entity_poly.entity_id
_entity_poly.type
_entity_poly.pdbx_seq_one_letter_code
_entity_poly.pdbx_strand_id
1 'polypeptide(L)'
;MTKPYHWFCLMGAIVFEVAGTTVMKMAQGWSFAHAALLGLALMWLAIGLSYYMLAKATTGLPVGVAFAFWEGLGLTLITLCSVALLGESMTLKRALGLACVLAGALLVHHGTGHGKEDKNDGIHPAARPTSAAGSMHSQSRAGGDA
;
A
#
# COMPACT_ATOMS: atom_id res chain seq x y z
N MET A 1 -9.96 -10.04 4.68
CA MET A 1 -9.49 -9.74 6.05
C MET A 1 -8.00 -9.40 5.97
N THR A 2 -7.66 -8.11 6.02
CA THR A 2 -6.26 -7.70 6.15
C THR A 2 -5.75 -8.20 7.51
N LYS A 3 -4.76 -9.09 7.50
CA LYS A 3 -4.20 -9.59 8.76
C LYS A 3 -3.51 -8.41 9.47
N PRO A 4 -3.67 -8.26 10.81
CA PRO A 4 -3.10 -7.14 11.56
C PRO A 4 -1.58 -7.01 11.35
N TYR A 5 -0.93 -8.13 11.02
CA TYR A 5 0.46 -8.22 10.60
C TYR A 5 0.91 -7.18 9.56
N HIS A 6 0.11 -6.89 8.53
CA HIS A 6 0.55 -5.96 7.47
C HIS A 6 0.63 -4.51 7.94
N TRP A 7 -0.24 -4.10 8.88
CA TRP A 7 -0.17 -2.80 9.53
C TRP A 7 1.05 -2.68 10.45
N PHE A 8 1.41 -3.76 11.14
CA PHE A 8 2.66 -3.81 11.91
C PHE A 8 3.89 -3.69 11.01
N CYS A 9 3.91 -4.36 9.85
CA CYS A 9 4.98 -4.17 8.87
C CYS A 9 5.06 -2.72 8.37
N LEU A 10 3.92 -2.07 8.12
CA LEU A 10 3.90 -0.67 7.69
C LEU A 10 4.45 0.27 8.78
N MET A 11 4.07 0.06 10.03
CA MET A 11 4.62 0.82 11.15
C MET A 11 6.12 0.57 11.32
N GLY A 12 6.57 -0.68 11.20
CA GLY A 12 7.99 -1.03 11.19
C GLY A 12 8.75 -0.30 10.07
N ALA A 13 8.19 -0.26 8.86
CA ALA A 13 8.78 0.44 7.72
C ALA A 13 9.03 1.93 8.03
N ILE A 14 8.03 2.61 8.57
CA ILE A 14 8.12 4.03 8.95
C ILE A 14 9.17 4.24 10.05
N VAL A 15 9.19 3.37 11.06
CA VAL A 15 10.19 3.48 12.15
C VAL A 15 11.61 3.33 11.62
N PHE A 16 11.87 2.35 10.74
CA PHE A 16 13.20 2.17 10.15
C PHE A 16 13.62 3.34 9.28
N GLU A 17 12.70 3.89 8.49
CA GLU A 17 12.95 5.06 7.66
C GLU A 17 13.34 6.28 8.51
N VAL A 18 12.51 6.61 9.51
CA VAL A 18 12.72 7.76 10.41
C VAL A 18 14.01 7.58 11.21
N ALA A 19 14.26 6.37 11.74
CA ALA A 19 15.48 6.07 12.48
C ALA A 19 16.72 6.19 11.57
N GLY A 20 16.69 5.63 10.37
CA GLY A 20 17.80 5.68 9.41
C GLY A 20 18.15 7.10 8.99
N THR A 21 17.15 7.90 8.64
CA THR A 21 17.36 9.32 8.29
C THR A 21 17.84 10.15 9.48
N THR A 22 17.27 9.94 10.66
CA THR A 22 17.69 10.63 11.89
C THR A 22 19.14 10.30 12.26
N VAL A 23 19.51 9.02 12.27
CA VAL A 23 20.88 8.57 12.59
C VAL A 23 21.89 9.13 11.60
N MET A 24 21.58 9.11 10.30
CA MET A 24 22.46 9.74 9.29
C MET A 24 22.65 11.22 9.58
N LYS A 25 21.56 11.94 9.87
CA LYS A 25 21.63 13.37 10.09
C LYS A 25 22.44 13.71 11.35
N MET A 26 22.30 12.92 12.42
CA MET A 26 23.11 13.04 13.62
C MET A 26 24.58 12.69 13.38
N ALA A 27 24.87 11.68 12.55
CA ALA A 27 26.22 11.23 12.25
C ALA A 27 27.06 12.30 11.51
N GLN A 28 26.43 13.28 10.85
CA GLN A 28 27.14 14.43 10.27
C GLN A 28 27.73 15.38 11.33
N GLY A 29 27.22 15.36 12.56
CA GLY A 29 27.73 16.17 13.67
C GLY A 29 28.81 15.47 14.50
N TRP A 30 29.16 14.22 14.20
CA TRP A 30 30.16 13.45 14.94
C TRP A 30 31.58 13.80 14.52
N SER A 31 32.49 13.85 15.49
CA SER A 31 33.85 14.41 15.31
C SER A 31 34.87 13.46 14.67
N PHE A 32 34.51 12.21 14.34
CA PHE A 32 35.43 11.21 13.78
C PHE A 32 35.31 11.11 12.26
N ALA A 33 36.45 10.97 11.56
CA ALA A 33 36.56 11.12 10.10
C ALA A 33 35.65 10.20 9.27
N HIS A 34 35.24 9.05 9.80
CA HIS A 34 34.39 8.08 9.09
C HIS A 34 32.93 8.08 9.58
N ALA A 35 32.55 9.00 10.48
CA ALA A 35 31.20 9.08 11.04
C ALA A 35 30.12 9.24 9.97
N ALA A 36 30.33 10.18 9.05
CA ALA A 36 29.36 10.49 8.00
C ALA A 36 29.15 9.29 7.06
N LEU A 37 30.21 8.55 6.73
CA LEU A 37 30.13 7.35 5.89
C LEU A 37 29.40 6.23 6.61
N LEU A 38 29.66 6.04 7.91
CA LEU A 38 28.94 5.06 8.73
C LEU A 38 27.45 5.41 8.84
N GLY A 39 27.12 6.68 9.09
CA GLY A 39 25.74 7.15 9.12
C GLY A 39 25.00 6.93 7.81
N LEU A 40 25.66 7.17 6.67
CA LEU A 40 25.11 6.89 5.35
C LEU A 40 24.90 5.38 5.12
N ALA A 41 25.86 4.55 5.51
CA ALA A 41 25.73 3.09 5.41
C ALA A 41 24.56 2.56 6.28
N LEU A 42 24.41 3.06 7.50
CA LEU A 42 23.29 2.72 8.38
C LEU A 42 21.96 3.16 7.78
N MET A 43 21.89 4.35 7.17
CA MET A 43 20.69 4.81 6.45
C MET A 43 20.34 3.87 5.30
N TRP A 44 21.32 3.47 4.49
CA TRP A 44 21.10 2.55 3.37
C TRP A 44 20.52 1.21 3.82
N LEU A 45 21.06 0.65 4.91
CA LEU A 45 20.54 -0.59 5.49
C LEU A 45 19.11 -0.40 6.03
N ALA A 46 18.87 0.70 6.76
CA ALA A 46 17.57 1.00 7.35
C ALA A 46 16.49 1.25 6.30
N ILE A 47 16.79 2.04 5.25
CA ILE A 47 15.85 2.31 4.16
C ILE A 47 15.58 1.05 3.33
N GLY A 48 16.59 0.20 3.10
CA GLY A 48 16.41 -1.09 2.45
C GLY A 48 15.47 -2.01 3.24
N LEU A 49 15.64 -2.05 4.57
CA LEU A 49 14.74 -2.81 5.45
C LEU A 49 13.34 -2.19 5.51
N SER A 50 13.24 -0.86 5.48
CA SER A 50 11.97 -0.13 5.40
C SER A 50 11.19 -0.51 4.15
N TYR A 51 11.82 -0.45 2.97
CA TYR A 51 11.20 -0.86 1.70
C TYR A 51 10.82 -2.34 1.68
N TYR A 52 11.61 -3.22 2.29
CA TYR A 52 11.26 -4.62 2.41
C TYR A 52 9.98 -4.81 3.25
N MET A 53 9.87 -4.14 4.39
CA MET A 53 8.67 -4.18 5.22
C MET A 53 7.46 -3.55 4.53
N LEU A 54 7.65 -2.45 3.79
CA LEU A 54 6.62 -1.83 2.98
C LEU A 54 6.12 -2.77 1.88
N ALA A 55 7.02 -3.43 1.17
CA ALA A 55 6.67 -4.43 0.16
C ALA A 55 5.85 -5.59 0.77
N LYS A 56 6.13 -5.98 2.02
CA LYS A 56 5.29 -6.95 2.74
C LYS A 56 3.94 -6.36 3.14
N ALA A 57 3.86 -5.08 3.50
CA ALA A 57 2.60 -4.42 3.82
C ALA A 57 1.67 -4.30 2.59
N THR A 58 2.23 -3.97 1.42
CA THR A 58 1.48 -3.82 0.16
C THR A 58 0.91 -5.13 -0.39
N THR A 59 1.39 -6.30 0.08
CA THR A 59 0.74 -7.59 -0.25
C THR A 59 -0.63 -7.77 0.40
N GLY A 60 -0.91 -7.03 1.48
CA GLY A 60 -2.16 -7.11 2.21
C GLY A 60 -3.00 -5.83 2.13
N LEU A 61 -2.36 -4.67 2.03
CA LEU A 61 -3.03 -3.37 1.88
C LEU A 61 -3.02 -2.92 0.41
N PRO A 62 -4.03 -2.14 -0.02
CA PRO A 62 -3.96 -1.46 -1.30
C PRO A 62 -2.68 -0.63 -1.40
N VAL A 63 -1.98 -0.78 -2.53
CA VAL A 63 -0.66 -0.16 -2.76
C VAL A 63 -0.71 1.35 -2.51
N GLY A 64 -1.74 2.03 -3.02
CA GLY A 64 -1.92 3.48 -2.83
C GLY A 64 -2.02 3.89 -1.36
N VAL A 65 -2.76 3.14 -0.54
CA VAL A 65 -2.89 3.42 0.90
C VAL A 65 -1.56 3.21 1.61
N ALA A 66 -0.87 2.09 1.35
CA ALA A 66 0.40 1.79 2.00
C ALA A 66 1.46 2.86 1.69
N PHE A 67 1.61 3.26 0.42
CA PHE A 67 2.55 4.33 0.03
C PHE A 67 2.16 5.69 0.60
N ALA A 68 0.87 6.03 0.61
CA ALA A 68 0.41 7.32 1.13
C ALA A 68 0.69 7.47 2.64
N PHE A 69 0.47 6.41 3.43
CA PHE A 69 0.79 6.42 4.85
C PHE A 69 2.30 6.36 5.09
N TRP A 70 3.04 5.56 4.33
CA TRP A 70 4.49 5.45 4.48
C TRP A 70 5.18 6.80 4.24
N GLU A 71 4.96 7.41 3.08
CA GLU A 71 5.51 8.74 2.75
C GLU A 71 4.93 9.83 3.65
N GLY A 72 3.62 9.81 3.91
CA GLY A 72 2.94 10.86 4.65
C GLY A 72 3.34 10.92 6.13
N LEU A 73 3.35 9.76 6.81
CA LEU A 73 3.78 9.70 8.21
C LEU A 73 5.30 9.75 8.32
N GLY A 74 6.04 9.10 7.42
CA GLY A 74 7.50 9.14 7.36
C GLY A 74 8.01 10.58 7.28
N LEU A 75 7.55 11.34 6.29
CA LEU A 75 7.91 12.76 6.13
C LEU A 75 7.54 13.60 7.36
N THR A 76 6.36 13.40 7.92
CA THR A 76 5.89 14.14 9.09
C THR A 76 6.79 13.88 10.30
N LEU A 77 7.09 12.61 10.57
CA LEU A 77 7.96 12.21 11.68
C LEU A 77 9.40 12.67 11.47
N ILE A 78 9.96 12.53 10.27
CA ILE A 78 11.31 13.04 9.93
C ILE A 78 11.39 14.55 10.15
N THR A 79 10.37 15.28 9.73
CA THR A 79 10.32 16.74 9.91
C THR A 79 10.23 17.11 11.39
N LEU A 80 9.39 16.40 12.16
CA LEU A 80 9.26 16.62 13.60
C LEU A 80 10.56 16.28 14.34
N CYS A 81 11.20 15.17 14.00
CA CYS A 81 12.53 14.80 14.51
C CYS A 81 13.58 15.84 14.14
N SER A 82 13.55 16.38 12.92
CA SER A 82 14.47 17.44 12.48
C SER A 82 14.29 18.71 13.31
N VAL A 83 13.06 19.16 13.51
CA VAL A 83 12.77 20.33 14.37
C VAL A 83 13.20 20.07 15.82
N ALA A 84 12.92 18.89 16.38
CA ALA A 84 13.22 18.57 17.77
C ALA A 84 14.72 18.36 18.05
N LEU A 85 15.44 17.68 17.15
CA LEU A 85 16.84 17.30 17.35
C LEU A 85 17.83 18.31 16.77
N LEU A 86 17.51 18.95 15.65
CA LEU A 86 18.37 19.95 15.01
C LEU A 86 17.99 21.39 15.36
N GLY A 87 16.88 21.61 16.06
CA GLY A 87 16.40 22.95 16.40
C GLY A 87 15.97 23.75 15.16
N GLU A 88 15.63 23.08 14.05
CA GLU A 88 15.14 23.75 12.85
C GLU A 88 13.83 24.50 13.14
N SER A 89 13.68 25.70 12.58
CA SER A 89 12.48 26.50 12.81
C SER A 89 11.25 25.88 12.13
N MET A 90 10.23 25.55 12.92
CA MET A 90 8.96 25.09 12.36
C MET A 90 8.15 26.30 11.89
N THR A 91 8.22 26.59 10.59
CA THR A 91 7.45 27.69 10.00
C THR A 91 5.99 27.29 9.80
N LEU A 92 5.08 28.27 9.84
CA LEU A 92 3.65 28.02 9.60
C LEU A 92 3.39 27.33 8.25
N LYS A 93 4.21 27.66 7.23
CA LYS A 93 4.15 27.04 5.90
C LYS A 93 4.51 25.55 5.93
N ARG A 94 5.53 25.16 6.71
CA ARG A 94 5.91 23.74 6.89
C ARG A 94 4.79 22.96 7.57
N ALA A 95 4.22 23.52 8.64
CA ALA A 95 3.09 22.91 9.35
C ALA A 95 1.86 22.71 8.44
N LEU A 96 1.50 23.72 7.64
CA LEU A 96 0.42 23.61 6.66
C LEU A 96 0.70 22.55 5.58
N GLY A 97 1.95 22.48 5.11
CA GLY A 97 2.38 21.44 4.17
C GLY A 97 2.19 20.03 4.75
N LEU A 98 2.65 19.80 5.99
CA LEU A 98 2.47 18.51 6.67
C LEU A 98 1.00 18.16 6.88
N ALA A 99 0.17 19.14 7.27
CA ALA A 99 -1.26 18.94 7.42
C ALA A 99 -1.91 18.54 6.08
N CYS A 100 -1.50 19.15 4.97
CA CYS A 100 -1.97 18.81 3.63
C CYS A 100 -1.55 17.38 3.21
N VAL A 101 -0.31 17.00 3.48
CA VAL A 101 0.21 15.65 3.20
C VAL A 101 -0.60 14.59 3.95
N LEU A 102 -0.84 14.81 5.25
CA LEU A 102 -1.65 13.90 6.07
C LEU A 102 -3.11 13.84 5.60
N ALA A 103 -3.70 14.99 5.24
CA ALA A 103 -5.05 15.04 4.69
C ALA A 103 -5.15 14.28 3.36
N GLY A 104 -4.14 14.40 2.49
CA GLY A 104 -4.04 13.63 1.25
C GLY A 104 -3.96 12.13 1.50
N ALA A 105 -3.16 11.69 2.48
CA ALA A 105 -3.06 10.28 2.85
C ALA A 105 -4.40 9.72 3.36
N LEU A 106 -5.13 10.48 4.17
CA LEU A 106 -6.47 10.11 4.62
C LEU A 106 -7.48 10.08 3.46
N LEU A 107 -7.37 10.99 2.50
CA LEU A 107 -8.24 10.99 1.33
C LEU A 107 -8.02 9.76 0.44
N VAL A 108 -6.75 9.34 0.25
CA VAL A 108 -6.42 8.10 -0.45
C VAL A 108 -6.99 6.88 0.28
N HIS A 109 -6.93 6.87 1.61
CA HIS A 109 -7.55 5.82 2.42
C HIS A 109 -9.06 5.71 2.18
N HIS A 110 -9.78 6.84 2.22
CA HIS A 110 -11.23 6.87 2.01
C HIS A 110 -11.65 6.57 0.56
N GLY A 111 -10.88 7.05 -0.42
CA GLY A 111 -11.14 6.77 -1.85
C GLY A 111 -10.96 5.29 -2.20
N THR A 112 -10.04 4.61 -1.51
CA THR A 112 -9.82 3.18 -1.71
C THR A 112 -10.93 2.31 -1.08
N GLY A 113 -11.73 2.86 -0.16
CA GLY A 113 -12.86 2.18 0.48
C GLY A 113 -14.15 2.10 -0.36
N HIS A 114 -14.20 2.77 -1.53
CA HIS A 114 -15.39 2.84 -2.38
C HIS A 114 -15.19 2.21 -3.77
N GLY A 115 -14.69 0.97 -3.79
CA GLY A 115 -15.07 0.06 -4.87
C GLY A 115 -16.54 -0.31 -4.67
N LYS A 116 -17.48 0.56 -5.06
CA LYS A 116 -18.86 0.11 -5.32
C LYS A 116 -18.71 -1.00 -6.37
N GLU A 117 -18.91 -2.24 -5.96
CA GLU A 117 -19.46 -3.23 -6.88
C GLU A 117 -20.74 -2.59 -7.42
N ASP A 118 -20.69 -2.09 -8.65
CA ASP A 118 -21.89 -2.01 -9.47
C ASP A 118 -22.34 -3.46 -9.67
N LYS A 119 -23.06 -3.96 -8.67
CA LYS A 119 -24.05 -5.00 -8.85
C LYS A 119 -25.10 -4.43 -9.79
N ASN A 120 -24.83 -4.53 -11.09
CA ASN A 120 -25.90 -4.58 -12.06
C ASN A 120 -26.57 -5.97 -11.95
N ASP A 121 -27.27 -6.15 -10.84
CA ASP A 121 -28.25 -7.19 -10.62
C ASP A 121 -29.45 -6.83 -11.54
N GLY A 122 -29.38 -7.18 -12.82
CA GLY A 122 -30.31 -6.64 -13.81
C GLY A 122 -30.52 -7.40 -15.12
N ILE A 123 -29.95 -8.58 -15.35
CA ILE A 123 -30.41 -9.45 -16.45
C ILE A 123 -31.07 -10.69 -15.84
N HIS A 124 -32.38 -10.52 -15.65
CA HIS A 124 -33.33 -11.53 -15.23
C HIS A 124 -33.29 -12.76 -16.17
N PRO A 125 -33.53 -13.98 -15.65
CA PRO A 125 -33.68 -15.18 -16.46
C PRO A 125 -34.93 -15.06 -17.36
N ALA A 126 -34.73 -15.10 -18.67
CA ALA A 126 -35.79 -15.28 -19.65
C ALA A 126 -35.54 -16.54 -20.49
N ALA A 127 -35.34 -17.67 -19.84
CA ALA A 127 -35.57 -18.96 -20.46
C ALA A 127 -37.05 -19.32 -20.23
N ARG A 128 -37.90 -19.05 -21.22
CA ARG A 128 -39.19 -19.73 -21.36
C ARG A 128 -39.50 -20.06 -22.82
N PRO A 129 -40.31 -21.11 -23.04
CA PRO A 129 -40.08 -22.11 -24.07
C PRO A 129 -40.93 -21.84 -25.32
N THR A 130 -40.40 -22.19 -26.49
CA THR A 130 -41.23 -22.45 -27.67
C THR A 130 -40.72 -23.69 -28.40
N SER A 131 -41.42 -24.77 -28.09
CA SER A 131 -41.76 -25.95 -28.89
C SER A 131 -41.53 -25.87 -30.40
N ALA A 132 -41.15 -27.03 -30.95
CA ALA A 132 -41.49 -27.55 -32.28
C ALA A 132 -40.81 -26.94 -33.52
N ALA A 133 -39.69 -27.53 -33.93
CA ALA A 133 -39.37 -27.81 -35.33
C ALA A 133 -38.18 -28.79 -35.41
N GLY A 134 -38.42 -30.04 -35.03
CA GLY A 134 -37.46 -31.14 -35.17
C GLY A 134 -38.16 -32.36 -35.74
N SER A 135 -38.77 -32.20 -36.90
CA SER A 135 -39.34 -33.30 -37.67
C SER A 135 -38.25 -34.28 -38.06
N MET A 136 -38.49 -35.56 -37.73
CA MET A 136 -38.17 -36.72 -38.56
C MET A 136 -36.76 -36.79 -39.18
N HIS A 137 -35.87 -37.57 -38.56
CA HIS A 137 -35.37 -38.78 -39.26
C HIS A 137 -34.68 -39.76 -38.30
N SER A 138 -35.21 -40.99 -38.29
CA SER A 138 -34.51 -42.26 -38.08
C SER A 138 -33.90 -42.56 -36.68
N GLN A 139 -34.78 -42.95 -35.76
CA GLN A 139 -34.62 -44.21 -35.01
C GLN A 139 -34.49 -45.38 -36.03
N SER A 140 -33.82 -46.50 -35.84
CA SER A 140 -33.34 -47.19 -34.65
C SER A 140 -32.83 -48.56 -35.12
N ARG A 141 -31.73 -49.02 -34.50
CA ARG A 141 -31.43 -50.41 -34.10
C ARG A 141 -31.16 -51.52 -35.13
N ALA A 142 -30.17 -52.30 -34.67
CA ALA A 142 -30.05 -53.76 -34.72
C ALA A 142 -29.73 -54.34 -36.09
N GLY A 143 -28.69 -55.14 -36.28
CA GLY A 143 -28.23 -56.21 -35.39
C GLY A 143 -28.90 -57.51 -35.83
N GLY A 144 -28.12 -58.47 -36.33
CA GLY A 144 -28.56 -59.83 -36.60
C GLY A 144 -28.07 -60.41 -37.93
N ASP A 145 -27.04 -61.24 -37.84
CA ASP A 145 -26.96 -62.61 -38.37
C ASP A 145 -27.29 -62.89 -39.84
N ALA A 146 -26.25 -63.28 -40.61
CA ALA A 146 -26.13 -64.53 -41.40
C ALA A 146 -25.00 -64.42 -42.44
#